data_AF-A0A4Q0I650-F1
#
_entry.id   AF-A0A4Q0I650-F1
#
_cell.length_a   1.000
_cell.length_b   1.000
_cell.length_c   1.000
_cell.angle_alpha   90.00
_cell.angle_beta   90.00
_cell.angle_gamma   90.00
#
_symmetry.space_group_name_H-M   'P 1'
#
loop_
_entity.id
_entity.type
_entity.pdbx_description
1 polymer ?
#
loop_
_entity_poly.entity_id
_entity_poly.type
_entity_poly.pdbx_seq_one_letter_code
_entity_poly.pdbx_strand_id
1 'polypeptide(L)'
;MENEFLLYLFYCSAIVLLLILVFILLTIKRKRKLKKAINTMSINYGNVCVFFDENNNVTVIPYARDKHGVGRAVESPIFLKAPYKPLELGEAVRSSMAMCKGKIIHSDDQLMSKLKCKSWNEFSKGKRNISIYYKEELGIVLNTTKKGSDGSYSFNFRGYEKVLKNDVSDNELGVVIMNLLERCRS
;
A
#
# COMPACT_ATOMS: atom_id res chain seq x y z
N MET A 1 47.49 19.01 -33.37
CA MET A 1 46.23 19.68 -32.97
C MET A 1 45.05 18.70 -32.92
N GLU A 2 44.78 17.92 -33.97
CA GLU A 2 43.62 16.99 -33.99
C GLU A 2 43.67 15.87 -32.93
N ASN A 3 44.84 15.24 -32.72
CA ASN A 3 44.97 14.17 -31.71
C ASN A 3 44.80 14.65 -30.27
N GLU A 4 45.24 15.87 -29.96
CA GLU A 4 45.03 16.45 -28.63
C GLU A 4 43.57 16.81 -28.42
N PHE A 5 42.90 17.34 -29.44
CA PHE A 5 41.46 17.64 -29.38
C PHE A 5 40.63 16.37 -29.16
N LEU A 6 40.93 15.28 -29.87
CA LEU A 6 40.27 13.97 -29.67
C LEU A 6 40.52 13.41 -28.27
N LEU A 7 41.74 13.57 -27.73
CA LEU A 7 42.07 13.17 -26.37
C LEU A 7 41.26 13.96 -25.32
N TYR A 8 41.16 15.28 -25.47
CA TYR A 8 40.33 16.12 -24.60
C TYR A 8 38.84 15.77 -24.70
N LEU A 9 38.33 15.46 -25.90
CA LEU A 9 36.94 15.03 -26.10
C LEU A 9 36.66 13.70 -25.37
N PHE A 10 37.62 12.76 -25.42
CA PHE A 10 37.54 11.50 -24.69
C PHE A 10 37.52 11.73 -23.17
N TYR A 11 38.42 12.56 -22.63
CA TYR A 11 38.43 12.89 -21.20
C TYR A 11 37.14 13.59 -20.75
N CYS A 12 36.63 14.55 -21.52
CA CYS A 12 35.36 15.22 -21.23
C CYS A 12 34.19 14.23 -21.22
N SER A 13 34.10 13.33 -22.20
CA SER A 13 33.03 12.32 -22.24
C SER A 13 33.13 11.32 -21.08
N ALA A 14 34.34 10.91 -20.70
CA ALA A 14 34.57 10.03 -19.55
C ALA A 14 34.16 10.71 -18.22
N ILE A 15 34.48 11.99 -18.04
CA ILE A 15 34.08 12.77 -16.86
C ILE A 15 32.55 12.88 -16.77
N VAL A 16 31.88 13.19 -17.89
CA VAL A 16 30.40 13.28 -17.93
C VAL A 16 29.75 11.95 -17.57
N LEU A 17 30.25 10.84 -18.12
CA LEU A 17 29.78 9.48 -17.78
C LEU A 17 29.95 9.19 -16.28
N LEU A 18 31.08 9.58 -15.70
CA LEU A 18 31.37 9.37 -14.28
C LEU A 18 30.42 10.19 -13.39
N LEU A 19 30.13 11.44 -13.77
CA LEU A 19 29.15 12.28 -13.07
C LEU A 19 27.73 11.71 -13.15
N ILE A 20 27.31 11.17 -14.29
CA ILE A 20 26.01 10.50 -14.45
C ILE A 20 25.91 9.28 -13.54
N LEU A 21 26.96 8.44 -13.50
CA LEU A 21 27.03 7.27 -12.62
C LEU A 21 26.92 7.66 -11.15
N VAL A 22 27.66 8.69 -10.71
CA VAL A 22 27.58 9.20 -9.34
C VAL A 22 26.17 9.71 -9.03
N PHE A 23 25.54 10.45 -9.95
CA PHE A 23 24.17 10.93 -9.78
C PHE A 23 23.15 9.79 -9.65
N ILE A 24 23.26 8.75 -10.47
CA ILE A 24 22.42 7.54 -10.39
C ILE A 24 22.62 6.85 -9.02
N LEU A 25 23.87 6.69 -8.57
CA LEU A 25 24.15 6.08 -7.27
C LEU A 25 23.59 6.90 -6.10
N LEU A 26 23.68 8.24 -6.16
CA LEU A 26 23.12 9.13 -5.15
C LEU A 26 21.59 9.06 -5.11
N THR A 27 20.92 9.03 -6.26
CA THR A 27 19.46 8.89 -6.33
C THR A 27 18.97 7.55 -5.78
N ILE A 28 19.67 6.45 -6.10
CA ILE A 28 19.40 5.12 -5.52
C ILE A 28 19.60 5.13 -4.01
N LYS A 29 20.72 5.67 -3.51
CA LYS A 29 21.00 5.77 -2.07
C LYS A 29 19.94 6.59 -1.34
N ARG A 30 19.50 7.72 -1.92
CA ARG A 30 18.45 8.57 -1.35
C ARG A 30 17.11 7.83 -1.29
N LYS A 31 16.72 7.12 -2.36
CA LYS A 31 15.51 6.28 -2.37
C LYS A 31 15.58 5.18 -1.31
N ARG A 32 16.73 4.50 -1.16
CA ARG A 32 16.94 3.48 -0.12
C ARG A 32 16.85 4.06 1.30
N LYS A 33 17.43 5.24 1.55
CA LYS A 33 17.36 5.91 2.86
C LYS A 33 15.94 6.31 3.22
N LEU A 34 15.18 6.85 2.26
CA LEU A 34 13.76 7.19 2.44
C LEU A 34 12.93 5.93 2.72
N LYS A 35 13.16 4.87 1.95
CA LYS A 35 12.51 3.56 2.15
C LYS A 35 12.79 3.00 3.55
N LYS A 36 14.06 3.05 3.99
CA LYS A 36 14.45 2.65 5.35
C LYS A 36 13.77 3.49 6.44
N ALA A 37 13.65 4.80 6.25
CA ALA A 37 12.98 5.69 7.19
C ALA A 37 11.46 5.43 7.27
N ILE A 38 10.82 5.13 6.14
CA ILE A 38 9.41 4.75 6.07
C ILE A 38 9.17 3.41 6.79
N ASN A 39 10.05 2.42 6.57
CA ASN A 39 9.96 1.11 7.25
C ASN A 39 10.15 1.22 8.77
N THR A 40 10.65 2.35 9.28
CA THR A 40 10.80 2.65 10.72
C THR A 40 9.74 3.62 11.27
N MET A 41 8.83 4.14 10.44
CA MET A 41 7.84 5.11 10.90
C MET A 41 6.67 4.37 11.54
N SER A 42 6.39 4.68 12.81
CA SER A 42 5.26 4.13 13.54
C SER A 42 3.94 4.50 12.87
N ILE A 43 3.06 3.52 12.63
CA ILE A 43 1.70 3.74 12.12
C ILE A 43 0.81 4.18 13.28
N ASN A 44 0.51 5.47 13.35
CA ASN A 44 -0.28 6.04 14.44
C ASN A 44 -1.66 6.52 14.00
N TYR A 45 -2.11 6.16 12.79
CA TYR A 45 -3.41 6.53 12.22
C TYR A 45 -3.69 5.73 10.93
N GLY A 46 -4.92 5.86 10.43
CA GLY A 46 -5.32 5.42 9.09
C GLY A 46 -6.17 4.16 9.10
N ASN A 47 -7.01 4.02 8.08
CA ASN A 47 -7.82 2.83 7.85
C ASN A 47 -7.66 2.41 6.38
N VAL A 48 -7.47 1.11 6.15
CA VAL A 48 -7.33 0.56 4.80
C VAL A 48 -8.11 -0.74 4.69
N CYS A 49 -8.66 -0.99 3.51
CA CYS A 49 -9.22 -2.27 3.13
C CYS A 49 -8.27 -2.91 2.11
N VAL A 50 -7.84 -4.13 2.40
CA VAL A 50 -6.98 -4.93 1.52
C VAL A 50 -7.85 -5.97 0.84
N PHE A 51 -7.98 -5.89 -0.48
CA PHE A 51 -8.75 -6.83 -1.29
C PHE A 51 -7.83 -7.77 -2.03
N PHE A 52 -8.20 -9.05 -2.09
CA PHE A 52 -7.48 -10.10 -2.80
C PHE A 52 -8.41 -10.71 -3.83
N ASP A 53 -8.02 -10.70 -5.11
CA ASP A 53 -8.75 -11.41 -6.15
C ASP A 53 -8.44 -12.92 -6.15
N GLU A 54 -9.07 -13.66 -7.07
CA GLU A 54 -8.92 -15.11 -7.22
C GLU A 54 -7.48 -15.51 -7.61
N ASN A 55 -6.72 -14.60 -8.20
CA ASN A 55 -5.31 -14.76 -8.55
C ASN A 55 -4.37 -14.24 -7.45
N ASN A 56 -4.91 -13.88 -6.28
CA ASN A 56 -4.21 -13.25 -5.16
C ASN A 56 -3.59 -11.87 -5.47
N ASN A 57 -3.97 -11.20 -6.57
CA ASN A 57 -3.60 -9.80 -6.77
C ASN A 57 -4.27 -8.93 -5.70
N VAL A 58 -3.56 -7.88 -5.29
CA VAL A 58 -3.98 -7.02 -4.18
C VAL A 58 -4.43 -5.67 -4.68
N THR A 59 -5.53 -5.20 -4.10
CA THR A 59 -5.94 -3.80 -4.14
C THR A 59 -6.03 -3.27 -2.71
N VAL A 60 -5.20 -2.30 -2.35
CA VAL A 60 -5.25 -1.61 -1.05
C VAL A 60 -6.00 -0.29 -1.23
N ILE A 61 -7.11 -0.13 -0.53
CA ILE A 61 -7.95 1.08 -0.59
C ILE A 61 -7.91 1.80 0.77
N PRO A 62 -7.28 2.99 0.85
CA PRO A 62 -7.37 3.81 2.06
C PRO A 62 -8.74 4.46 2.19
N TYR A 63 -9.28 4.45 3.41
CA TYR A 63 -10.59 5.03 3.70
C TYR A 63 -10.62 5.81 5.01
N ALA A 64 -11.56 6.75 5.08
CA ALA A 64 -11.91 7.49 6.28
C ALA A 64 -13.41 7.41 6.48
N ARG A 65 -13.86 7.57 7.72
CA ARG A 65 -15.29 7.69 7.98
C ARG A 65 -15.75 9.11 7.64
N ASP A 66 -16.83 9.22 6.89
CA ASP A 66 -17.49 10.50 6.69
C ASP A 66 -18.23 10.96 7.96
N LYS A 67 -18.87 12.14 7.89
CA LYS A 67 -19.63 12.72 9.00
C LYS A 67 -20.79 11.84 9.50
N HIS A 68 -21.20 10.84 8.72
CA HIS A 68 -22.25 9.87 9.06
C HIS A 68 -21.66 8.53 9.53
N GLY A 69 -20.33 8.43 9.65
CA GLY A 69 -19.65 7.21 10.08
C GLY A 69 -19.41 6.19 8.95
N VAL A 70 -19.76 6.51 7.71
CA VAL A 70 -19.63 5.60 6.56
C VAL A 70 -18.21 5.66 6.03
N GLY A 71 -17.58 4.50 5.83
CA GLY A 71 -16.23 4.40 5.26
C GLY A 71 -16.22 4.80 3.78
N ARG A 72 -15.44 5.82 3.44
CA ARG A 72 -15.27 6.33 2.08
C ARG A 72 -13.79 6.41 1.71
N ALA A 73 -13.46 6.10 0.47
CA ALA A 73 -12.06 6.14 0.01
C ALA A 73 -11.51 7.57 0.08
N VAL A 74 -10.24 7.74 0.46
CA VAL A 74 -9.61 9.08 0.62
C VAL A 74 -8.46 9.35 -0.33
N GLU A 75 -7.95 8.33 -1.01
CA GLU A 75 -6.86 8.46 -1.98
C GLU A 75 -6.96 7.38 -3.06
N SER A 76 -6.00 7.37 -3.99
CA SER A 76 -5.91 6.33 -5.01
C SER A 76 -5.56 4.96 -4.43
N PRO A 77 -6.22 3.88 -4.88
CA PRO A 77 -5.85 2.52 -4.54
C PRO A 77 -4.42 2.18 -4.96
N ILE A 78 -3.74 1.34 -4.17
CA ILE A 78 -2.47 0.71 -4.53
C ILE A 78 -2.74 -0.70 -5.04
N PHE A 79 -2.08 -1.10 -6.13
CA PHE A 79 -2.24 -2.41 -6.75
C PHE A 79 -0.94 -3.21 -6.70
N LEU A 80 -1.01 -4.48 -6.31
CA LEU A 80 0.11 -5.43 -6.39
C LEU A 80 -0.33 -6.64 -7.21
N LYS A 81 0.54 -7.13 -8.11
CA LYS A 81 0.30 -8.35 -8.86
C LYS A 81 1.05 -9.52 -8.23
N ALA A 82 0.37 -10.66 -8.07
CA ALA A 82 1.02 -11.86 -7.56
C ALA A 82 2.01 -12.44 -8.59
N PRO A 83 3.12 -13.09 -8.16
CA PRO A 83 3.56 -13.21 -6.77
C PRO A 83 4.26 -11.93 -6.28
N TYR A 84 4.01 -11.56 -5.03
CA TYR A 84 4.70 -10.47 -4.32
C TYR A 84 5.25 -10.97 -2.99
N LYS A 85 6.30 -10.31 -2.50
CA LYS A 85 6.89 -10.61 -1.19
C LYS A 85 6.04 -10.00 -0.07
N PRO A 86 6.06 -10.58 1.15
CA PRO A 86 5.39 -9.99 2.31
C PRO A 86 5.78 -8.53 2.55
N LEU A 87 7.08 -8.22 2.39
CA LEU A 87 7.57 -6.85 2.48
C LEU A 87 6.84 -5.86 1.56
N GLU A 88 6.55 -6.24 0.31
CA GLU A 88 5.87 -5.36 -0.65
C GLU A 88 4.42 -5.09 -0.25
N LEU A 89 3.74 -6.11 0.29
CA LEU A 89 2.38 -5.98 0.82
C LEU A 89 2.34 -5.07 2.06
N GLY A 90 3.26 -5.26 3.00
CA GLY A 90 3.36 -4.42 4.19
C GLY A 90 3.67 -2.96 3.85
N GLU A 91 4.60 -2.72 2.93
CA GLU A 91 4.94 -1.38 2.44
C GLU A 91 3.74 -0.70 1.79
N ALA A 92 2.96 -1.42 0.98
CA ALA A 92 1.73 -0.90 0.37
C ALA A 92 0.70 -0.51 1.43
N VAL A 93 0.47 -1.38 2.43
CA VAL A 93 -0.46 -1.11 3.53
C VAL A 93 -0.02 0.09 4.36
N ARG A 94 1.25 0.15 4.81
CA ARG A 94 1.77 1.29 5.57
C ARG A 94 1.65 2.59 4.78
N SER A 95 2.01 2.56 3.50
CA SER A 95 1.92 3.73 2.63
C SER A 95 0.48 4.21 2.48
N SER A 96 -0.48 3.29 2.28
CA SER A 96 -1.90 3.62 2.21
C SER A 96 -2.46 4.13 3.54
N MET A 97 -2.04 3.58 4.69
CA MET A 97 -2.46 4.10 5.99
C MET A 97 -1.93 5.53 6.21
N ALA A 98 -0.68 5.79 5.83
CA ALA A 98 -0.06 7.11 5.92
C ALA A 98 -0.79 8.16 5.07
N MET A 99 -1.41 7.74 3.96
CA MET A 99 -2.21 8.58 3.07
C MET A 99 -3.54 9.04 3.69
N CYS A 100 -4.03 8.43 4.77
CA CYS A 100 -5.30 8.84 5.38
C CYS A 100 -5.26 10.19 6.11
N LYS A 101 -4.08 10.75 6.42
CA LYS A 101 -3.96 11.96 7.24
C LYS A 101 -4.37 13.21 6.47
N GLY A 102 -5.42 13.89 6.94
CA GLY A 102 -5.82 15.21 6.45
C GLY A 102 -6.30 15.24 5.00
N LYS A 103 -6.80 14.11 4.48
CA LYS A 103 -7.23 13.98 3.08
C LYS A 103 -8.74 14.07 2.90
N ILE A 104 -9.11 14.48 1.69
CA ILE A 104 -10.49 14.68 1.26
C ILE A 104 -11.08 13.32 0.90
N ILE A 105 -12.31 13.10 1.35
CA ILE A 105 -13.10 11.93 0.99
C ILE A 105 -13.47 12.00 -0.50
N HIS A 106 -13.13 10.95 -1.25
CA HIS A 106 -13.54 10.79 -2.63
C HIS A 106 -15.00 10.34 -2.74
N SER A 107 -15.64 10.74 -3.84
CA SER A 107 -16.92 10.14 -4.23
C SER A 107 -16.72 8.70 -4.70
N ASP A 108 -17.78 7.91 -4.63
CA ASP A 108 -17.75 6.52 -5.10
C ASP A 108 -17.40 6.47 -6.60
N ASP A 109 -17.86 7.42 -7.42
CA ASP A 109 -17.53 7.51 -8.86
C ASP A 109 -16.03 7.70 -9.11
N GLN A 110 -15.37 8.54 -8.31
CA GLN A 110 -13.93 8.74 -8.40
C GLN A 110 -13.17 7.45 -8.07
N LEU A 111 -13.63 6.71 -7.06
CA LEU A 111 -13.04 5.42 -6.72
C LEU A 111 -13.26 4.40 -7.85
N MET A 112 -14.49 4.30 -8.36
CA MET A 112 -14.83 3.35 -9.43
C MET A 112 -14.02 3.60 -10.70
N SER A 113 -13.83 4.86 -11.08
CA SER A 113 -12.96 5.25 -12.19
C SER A 113 -11.51 4.78 -12.00
N LYS A 114 -10.95 4.96 -10.80
CA LYS A 114 -9.58 4.50 -10.47
C LYS A 114 -9.46 2.98 -10.45
N LEU A 115 -10.51 2.28 -10.00
CA LEU A 115 -10.60 0.82 -9.97
C LEU A 115 -10.92 0.21 -11.35
N LYS A 116 -11.32 1.04 -12.33
CA LYS A 116 -11.75 0.63 -13.68
C LYS A 116 -12.92 -0.36 -13.68
N CYS A 117 -13.90 -0.12 -12.81
CA CYS A 117 -15.13 -0.90 -12.71
C CYS A 117 -16.35 0.03 -12.66
N LYS A 118 -17.55 -0.48 -12.98
CA LYS A 118 -18.78 0.33 -13.01
C LYS A 118 -19.45 0.47 -11.65
N SER A 119 -19.21 -0.48 -10.75
CA SER A 119 -19.88 -0.51 -9.45
C SER A 119 -19.07 -1.26 -8.39
N TRP A 120 -19.40 -1.00 -7.13
CA TRP A 120 -18.82 -1.72 -5.99
C TRP A 120 -19.11 -3.23 -6.06
N ASN A 121 -20.30 -3.62 -6.52
CA ASN A 121 -20.66 -5.03 -6.65
C ASN A 121 -19.79 -5.74 -7.71
N GLU A 122 -19.52 -5.07 -8.83
CA GLU A 122 -18.58 -5.55 -9.84
C GLU A 122 -17.15 -5.67 -9.27
N PHE A 123 -16.68 -4.62 -8.57
CA PHE A 123 -15.37 -4.64 -7.94
C PHE A 123 -15.22 -5.78 -6.94
N SER A 124 -16.17 -5.95 -6.02
CA SER A 124 -16.10 -6.91 -4.92
C SER A 124 -16.31 -8.37 -5.35
N LYS A 125 -16.74 -8.62 -6.60
CA LYS A 125 -16.93 -9.97 -7.11
C LYS A 125 -15.63 -10.78 -7.10
N GLY A 126 -15.70 -12.00 -6.56
CA GLY A 126 -14.57 -12.93 -6.41
C GLY A 126 -13.48 -12.47 -5.44
N LYS A 127 -13.68 -11.37 -4.68
CA LYS A 127 -12.64 -10.82 -3.80
C LYS A 127 -12.87 -11.20 -2.35
N ARG A 128 -11.77 -11.44 -1.66
CA ARG A 128 -11.68 -11.54 -0.19
C ARG A 128 -11.18 -10.20 0.35
N ASN A 129 -11.50 -9.89 1.59
CA ASN A 129 -11.13 -8.61 2.19
C ASN A 129 -10.62 -8.76 3.63
N ILE A 130 -9.61 -7.96 3.95
CA ILE A 130 -9.12 -7.73 5.30
C ILE A 130 -9.23 -6.23 5.58
N SER A 131 -9.90 -5.87 6.68
CA SER A 131 -9.97 -4.51 7.18
C SER A 131 -8.82 -4.28 8.15
N ILE A 132 -8.09 -3.19 7.97
CA ILE A 132 -6.95 -2.81 8.80
C ILE A 132 -7.15 -1.37 9.25
N TYR A 133 -7.02 -1.10 10.54
CA TYR A 133 -7.12 0.25 11.07
C TYR A 133 -6.24 0.44 12.28
N TYR A 134 -5.79 1.68 12.48
CA TYR A 134 -5.14 2.06 13.72
C TYR A 134 -6.18 2.35 14.81
N LYS A 135 -5.95 1.83 16.00
CA LYS A 135 -6.69 2.18 17.22
C LYS A 135 -5.71 2.63 18.30
N GLU A 136 -5.96 3.82 18.84
CA GLU A 136 -5.21 4.36 19.97
C GLU A 136 -5.20 3.35 21.12
N GLU A 137 -4.07 3.28 21.85
CA GLU A 137 -3.76 2.31 22.91
C GLU A 137 -3.55 0.84 22.47
N LEU A 138 -4.08 0.42 21.31
CA LEU A 138 -3.93 -0.96 20.83
C LEU A 138 -2.86 -1.13 19.75
N GLY A 139 -2.76 -0.17 18.82
CA GLY A 139 -1.92 -0.26 17.64
C GLY A 139 -2.72 -0.60 16.38
N ILE A 140 -2.18 -1.49 15.55
CA ILE A 140 -2.74 -1.84 14.25
C ILE A 140 -3.65 -3.05 14.40
N VAL A 141 -4.94 -2.85 14.17
CA VAL A 141 -5.95 -3.91 14.22
C VAL A 141 -6.18 -4.45 12.82
N LEU A 142 -6.21 -5.78 12.67
CA LEU A 142 -6.54 -6.49 11.44
C LEU A 142 -7.72 -7.44 11.69
N ASN A 143 -8.75 -7.33 10.88
CA ASN A 143 -9.95 -8.15 10.94
C ASN A 143 -10.26 -8.76 9.56
N THR A 144 -10.45 -10.07 9.51
CA THR A 144 -11.00 -10.73 8.33
C THR A 144 -12.49 -10.42 8.19
N THR A 145 -12.96 -10.41 6.95
CA THR A 145 -14.36 -10.11 6.66
C THR A 145 -15.03 -11.24 5.88
N LYS A 146 -16.35 -11.24 5.90
CA LYS A 146 -17.21 -12.04 5.02
C LYS A 146 -17.95 -11.11 4.08
N LYS A 147 -18.13 -11.55 2.83
CA LYS A 147 -18.85 -10.80 1.82
C LYS A 147 -20.36 -11.08 1.93
N GLY A 148 -21.16 -10.03 1.87
CA GLY A 148 -22.61 -10.11 1.72
C GLY A 148 -23.04 -10.36 0.28
N SER A 149 -24.31 -10.71 0.09
CA SER A 149 -24.91 -10.89 -1.24
C SER A 149 -24.97 -9.58 -2.05
N ASP A 150 -24.94 -8.44 -1.37
CA ASP A 150 -24.91 -7.09 -1.93
C ASP A 150 -23.49 -6.58 -2.26
N GLY A 151 -22.46 -7.40 -2.02
CA GLY A 151 -21.05 -7.03 -2.20
C GLY A 151 -20.45 -6.23 -1.04
N SER A 152 -21.22 -5.97 0.02
CA SER A 152 -20.71 -5.39 1.26
C SER A 152 -19.81 -6.37 2.01
N TYR A 153 -19.00 -5.88 2.95
CA TYR A 153 -18.16 -6.72 3.79
C TYR A 153 -18.48 -6.45 5.26
N SER A 154 -18.58 -7.52 6.05
CA SER A 154 -18.79 -7.46 7.50
C SER A 154 -17.73 -8.28 8.23
N PHE A 155 -17.36 -7.89 9.45
CA PHE A 155 -16.33 -8.59 10.21
C PHE A 155 -16.78 -10.02 10.57
N ASN A 156 -15.86 -10.98 10.44
CA ASN A 156 -16.09 -12.36 10.88
C ASN A 156 -16.14 -12.48 12.41
N PHE A 157 -15.39 -11.61 13.10
CA PHE A 157 -15.24 -11.63 14.55
C PHE A 157 -15.73 -10.32 15.17
N ARG A 158 -16.47 -10.43 16.27
CA ARG A 158 -16.84 -9.27 17.11
C ARG A 158 -15.68 -8.95 18.04
N GLY A 159 -14.85 -7.99 17.64
CA GLY A 159 -13.67 -7.54 18.40
C GLY A 159 -12.47 -7.32 17.49
N TYR A 160 -11.27 -7.58 18.02
CA TYR A 160 -10.01 -7.48 17.29
C TYR A 160 -9.48 -8.89 17.04
N GLU A 161 -9.42 -9.30 15.78
CA GLU A 161 -8.95 -10.64 15.42
C GLU A 161 -7.42 -10.74 15.55
N LYS A 162 -6.71 -9.71 15.10
CA LYS A 162 -5.26 -9.58 15.29
C LYS A 162 -4.90 -8.14 15.61
N VAL A 163 -4.02 -7.96 16.57
CA VAL A 163 -3.46 -6.65 16.94
C VAL A 163 -1.93 -6.74 16.83
N LEU A 164 -1.34 -5.75 16.17
CA LEU A 164 0.10 -5.55 16.05
C LEU A 164 0.47 -4.22 16.68
N LYS A 165 1.71 -4.11 17.17
CA LYS A 165 2.25 -2.82 17.61
C LYS A 165 2.35 -1.85 16.42
N ASN A 166 2.30 -0.56 16.70
CA ASN A 166 2.40 0.50 15.69
C ASN A 166 3.79 0.57 15.01
N ASP A 167 4.82 0.03 15.64
CA ASP A 167 6.20 -0.05 15.15
C ASP A 167 6.53 -1.38 14.44
N VAL A 168 5.52 -2.23 14.20
CA VAL A 168 5.71 -3.51 13.49
C VAL A 168 6.42 -3.29 12.15
N SER A 169 7.32 -4.19 11.79
CA SER A 169 8.03 -4.10 10.50
C SER A 169 7.08 -4.36 9.32
N ASP A 170 7.38 -3.80 8.15
CA ASP A 170 6.58 -4.05 6.94
C ASP A 170 6.58 -5.52 6.52
N ASN A 171 7.71 -6.20 6.68
CA ASN A 171 7.76 -7.63 6.39
C ASN A 171 6.81 -8.42 7.30
N GLU A 172 6.82 -8.14 8.60
CA GLU A 172 5.94 -8.81 9.56
C GLU A 172 4.47 -8.46 9.32
N LEU A 173 4.15 -7.19 9.05
CA LEU A 173 2.80 -6.77 8.69
C LEU A 173 2.28 -7.55 7.47
N GLY A 174 3.09 -7.64 6.41
CA GLY A 174 2.75 -8.43 5.22
C GLY A 174 2.55 -9.91 5.49
N VAL A 175 3.43 -10.53 6.30
CA VAL A 175 3.30 -11.95 6.69
C VAL A 175 1.99 -12.19 7.43
N VAL A 176 1.65 -11.31 8.38
CA VAL A 176 0.41 -11.44 9.15
C VAL A 176 -0.82 -11.31 8.25
N ILE A 177 -0.82 -10.37 7.30
CA ILE A 177 -1.93 -10.21 6.35
C ILE A 177 -2.09 -11.46 5.48
N MET A 178 -1.00 -12.00 4.94
CA MET A 178 -1.04 -13.22 4.14
C MET A 178 -1.58 -14.42 4.95
N ASN A 179 -1.14 -14.58 6.20
CA ASN A 179 -1.64 -15.66 7.06
C ASN A 179 -3.13 -15.49 7.44
N LEU A 180 -3.61 -14.25 7.56
CA LEU A 180 -5.03 -13.98 7.79
C LEU A 180 -5.89 -14.26 6.55
N LEU A 181 -5.34 -14.07 5.35
CA LEU A 181 -6.05 -14.33 4.10
C LEU A 181 -6.49 -15.79 3.95
N GLU A 182 -5.68 -16.73 4.46
CA GLU A 182 -6.02 -18.17 4.53
C GLU A 182 -7.28 -18.44 5.37
N ARG A 183 -7.68 -17.49 6.22
CA ARG A 183 -8.84 -17.57 7.12
C ARG A 183 -10.06 -16.82 6.60
N CYS A 184 -9.91 -16.02 5.54
CA CYS A 184 -11.04 -15.35 4.90
C CYS A 184 -11.98 -16.40 4.28
N ARG A 185 -13.27 -16.34 4.64
CA ARG A 185 -14.32 -17.21 4.09
C ARG A 185 -15.00 -16.49 2.93
N SER A 186 -15.14 -17.18 1.79
CA SER A 186 -15.89 -16.75 0.61
C SER A 186 -17.39 -16.87 0.81
#